data_AF-A0A2S7JST2-F1
#
_entry.id   AF-A0A2S7JST2-F1
#
_cell.length_a   1.000
_cell.length_b   1.000
_cell.length_c   1.000
_cell.angle_alpha   90.00
_cell.angle_beta   90.00
_cell.angle_gamma   90.00
#
_symmetry.space_group_name_H-M   'P 1'
#
loop_
_entity.id
_entity.type
_entity.pdbx_description
1 polymer ?
#
loop_
_entity_poly.entity_id
_entity_poly.type
_entity_poly.pdbx_seq_one_letter_code
_entity_poly.pdbx_strand_id
1 'polypeptide(L)'
;MKFLTLYPTEISAALNDEGSFVGELILNIEQYGLFFSEVKCAINMRIEAGHAQPWYLAIDPIDSVEVPHFSKFVDAMNSYVFNVLCFEPNLKSQGKDLPRIKLFFDEIFFDMSEEKPRARSANPAPDGKSKPKTKPAKH
;
A
#
# COMPACT_ATOMS: atom_id res chain seq x y z
N MET A 1 10.52 -16.77 -12.52
CA MET A 1 10.08 -16.27 -11.21
C MET A 1 10.79 -14.95 -10.96
N LYS A 2 10.05 -13.85 -10.78
CA LYS A 2 10.61 -12.57 -10.31
C LYS A 2 10.27 -12.51 -8.82
N PHE A 3 11.23 -12.79 -7.95
CA PHE A 3 11.00 -12.61 -6.51
C PHE A 3 11.17 -11.12 -6.22
N LEU A 4 10.08 -10.46 -5.85
CA LEU A 4 10.04 -9.04 -5.54
C LEU A 4 8.99 -8.81 -4.47
N THR A 5 9.39 -8.21 -3.37
CA THR A 5 8.49 -7.85 -2.27
C THR A 5 8.72 -6.41 -1.87
N LEU A 6 7.64 -5.65 -1.73
CA LEU A 6 7.66 -4.25 -1.34
C LEU A 6 7.12 -4.11 0.08
N TYR A 7 7.84 -3.39 0.93
CA TYR A 7 7.53 -3.17 2.33
C TYR A 7 7.35 -1.66 2.57
N PRO A 8 6.15 -1.10 2.37
CA PRO A 8 5.88 0.30 2.74
C PRO A 8 6.20 0.52 4.20
N THR A 9 6.74 1.69 4.51
CA THR A 9 7.13 2.07 5.89
C THR A 9 6.46 3.37 6.32
N GLU A 10 6.49 4.39 5.47
CA GLU A 10 5.95 5.71 5.80
C GLU A 10 5.37 6.40 4.57
N ILE A 11 4.23 7.06 4.74
CA ILE A 11 3.78 8.13 3.84
C ILE A 11 3.88 9.45 4.60
N SER A 12 4.52 10.45 4.00
CA SER A 12 4.54 11.81 4.51
C SER A 12 4.22 12.79 3.38
N ALA A 13 3.27 13.70 3.60
CA ALA A 13 2.95 14.72 2.61
C ALA A 13 2.34 15.96 3.24
N ALA A 14 2.43 17.08 2.53
CA ALA A 14 1.83 18.36 2.91
C ALA A 14 0.84 18.81 1.85
N LEU A 15 -0.23 19.48 2.29
CA LEU A 15 -1.21 20.08 1.39
C LEU A 15 -0.55 21.20 0.59
N ASN A 16 -0.70 21.16 -0.74
CA ASN A 16 -0.25 22.21 -1.64
C ASN A 16 -1.38 23.21 -1.96
N ASP A 17 -1.05 24.27 -2.70
CA ASP A 17 -2.00 25.33 -3.09
C ASP A 17 -3.10 24.85 -4.04
N GLU A 18 -2.94 23.67 -4.65
CA GLU A 18 -3.90 23.04 -5.57
C GLU A 18 -4.88 22.11 -4.83
N GLY A 19 -4.78 22.00 -3.50
CA GLY A 19 -5.66 21.16 -2.69
C GLY A 19 -5.30 19.67 -2.70
N SER A 20 -4.08 19.31 -3.12
CA SER A 20 -3.55 17.95 -3.12
C SER A 20 -2.44 17.81 -2.07
N PHE A 21 -2.30 16.64 -1.46
CA PHE A 21 -1.17 16.34 -0.60
C PHE A 21 0.00 15.81 -1.44
N VAL A 22 1.15 16.49 -1.39
CA VAL A 22 2.36 16.11 -2.13
C VAL A 22 3.47 15.76 -1.16
N GLY A 23 4.19 14.68 -1.43
CA GLY A 23 5.29 14.24 -0.58
C GLY A 23 5.89 12.91 -1.01
N GLU A 24 6.21 12.06 -0.04
CA GLU A 24 6.98 10.84 -0.24
C GLU A 24 6.31 9.61 0.38
N LEU A 25 6.39 8.49 -0.33
CA LEU A 25 6.28 7.14 0.20
C LEU A 25 7.70 6.60 0.41
N ILE A 26 7.99 6.10 1.60
CA ILE A 26 9.22 5.38 1.93
C ILE A 26 8.88 3.89 2.01
N LEU A 27 9.68 3.05 1.35
CA LEU A 27 9.53 1.61 1.37
C LEU A 27 10.89 0.90 1.37
N ASN A 28 10.90 -0.34 1.84
CA ASN A 28 11.99 -1.27 1.58
C ASN A 28 11.59 -2.22 0.45
N ILE A 29 12.59 -2.69 -0.29
CA ILE A 29 12.39 -3.60 -1.42
C ILE A 29 13.28 -4.81 -1.23
N GLU A 30 12.71 -6.00 -1.33
CA GLU A 30 13.46 -7.24 -1.38
C GLU A 30 13.36 -7.84 -2.78
N GLN A 31 14.50 -8.09 -3.43
CA GLN A 31 14.55 -8.64 -4.77
C GLN A 31 15.71 -9.65 -4.88
N TYR A 32 15.40 -10.90 -5.25
CA TYR A 32 16.40 -11.98 -5.37
C TYR A 32 17.34 -12.14 -4.16
N GLY A 33 16.83 -11.88 -2.94
CA GLY A 33 17.61 -11.92 -1.69
C GLY A 33 18.45 -10.66 -1.40
N LEU A 34 18.43 -9.67 -2.29
CA LEU A 34 18.95 -8.33 -2.02
C LEU A 34 17.88 -7.50 -1.32
N PHE A 35 18.30 -6.66 -0.38
CA PHE A 35 17.42 -5.77 0.35
C PHE A 35 17.84 -4.31 0.13
N PHE A 36 16.94 -3.51 -0.44
CA PHE A 36 17.10 -2.08 -0.66
C PHE A 36 16.25 -1.36 0.37
N SER A 37 16.90 -0.61 1.26
CA SER A 37 16.22 0.07 2.35
C SER A 37 15.94 1.54 2.03
N GLU A 38 14.88 2.07 2.63
CA GLU A 38 14.53 3.49 2.59
C GLU A 38 14.41 4.06 1.16
N VAL A 39 13.91 3.24 0.23
CA VAL A 39 13.61 3.67 -1.14
C VAL A 39 12.46 4.67 -1.08
N LYS A 40 12.62 5.80 -1.76
CA LYS A 40 11.65 6.90 -1.77
C LYS A 40 10.96 7.02 -3.11
N CYS A 41 9.64 7.19 -3.07
CA CYS A 41 8.80 7.48 -4.23
C CYS A 41 8.05 8.77 -3.98
N ALA A 42 7.98 9.65 -4.99
CA ALA A 42 7.10 10.79 -4.92
C ALA A 42 5.64 10.32 -4.93
N ILE A 43 4.79 11.01 -4.17
CA ILE A 43 3.35 10.76 -4.13
C ILE A 43 2.55 12.03 -4.35
N ASN A 44 1.34 11.85 -4.86
CA ASN A 44 0.32 12.88 -4.93
C ASN A 44 -1.02 12.26 -4.49
N MET A 45 -1.58 12.77 -3.41
CA MET A 45 -2.88 12.33 -2.90
C MET A 45 -3.92 13.44 -3.11
N ARG A 46 -4.97 13.12 -3.86
CA ARG A 46 -5.95 14.10 -4.34
C ARG A 46 -7.35 13.51 -4.40
N ILE A 47 -8.34 14.38 -4.51
CA ILE A 47 -9.70 13.96 -4.82
C ILE A 47 -9.78 13.69 -6.32
N GLU A 48 -10.20 12.48 -6.70
CA GLU A 48 -10.26 12.08 -8.11
C GLU A 48 -11.58 11.37 -8.43
N ALA A 49 -12.29 11.87 -9.45
CA ALA A 49 -13.57 11.32 -9.87
C ALA A 49 -13.37 9.97 -10.59
N GLY A 50 -14.26 9.01 -10.34
CA GLY A 50 -14.24 7.69 -11.01
C GLY A 50 -13.62 6.56 -10.18
N HIS A 51 -13.09 6.85 -9.00
CA HIS A 51 -12.69 5.83 -8.02
C HIS A 51 -13.82 5.54 -7.03
N ALA A 52 -13.80 4.35 -6.43
CA ALA A 52 -14.80 3.93 -5.43
C ALA A 52 -14.75 4.80 -4.16
N GLN A 53 -13.61 5.45 -3.90
CA GLN A 53 -13.34 6.34 -2.79
C GLN A 53 -13.05 7.74 -3.36
N PRO A 54 -13.39 8.83 -2.64
CA PRO A 54 -13.15 10.19 -3.13
C PRO A 54 -11.66 10.50 -3.25
N TRP A 55 -10.82 9.91 -2.38
CA TRP A 55 -9.38 10.10 -2.39
C TRP A 55 -8.65 9.05 -3.20
N TYR A 56 -7.63 9.48 -3.93
CA TYR A 56 -6.72 8.65 -4.69
C TYR A 56 -5.27 9.00 -4.34
N LEU A 57 -4.45 7.98 -4.16
CA LEU A 57 -3.01 8.05 -3.93
C LEU A 57 -2.29 7.65 -5.22
N ALA A 58 -1.77 8.64 -5.94
CA ALA A 58 -0.83 8.43 -7.02
C ALA A 58 0.59 8.25 -6.45
N ILE A 59 1.33 7.29 -6.99
CA ILE A 59 2.71 6.99 -6.59
C ILE A 59 3.53 6.94 -7.87
N ASP A 60 4.64 7.68 -7.89
CA ASP A 60 5.56 7.65 -9.03
C ASP A 60 6.31 6.31 -9.08
N PRO A 61 6.67 5.81 -10.28
CA PRO A 61 7.44 4.59 -10.44
C PRO A 61 8.73 4.58 -9.61
N ILE A 62 9.12 3.39 -9.17
CA ILE A 62 10.38 3.19 -8.45
C ILE A 62 11.53 3.15 -9.48
N ASP A 63 12.44 4.13 -9.42
CA ASP A 63 13.57 4.20 -10.36
C ASP A 63 14.65 3.15 -10.09
N SER A 64 14.78 2.69 -8.84
CA SER A 64 15.85 1.78 -8.43
C SER A 64 15.65 0.33 -8.86
N VAL A 65 14.41 -0.10 -9.11
CA VAL A 65 14.05 -1.49 -9.41
C VAL A 65 12.85 -1.51 -10.37
N GLU A 66 12.95 -2.30 -11.43
CA GLU A 66 11.78 -2.59 -12.28
C GLU A 66 10.74 -3.38 -11.48
N VAL A 67 9.60 -2.75 -11.21
CA VAL A 67 8.46 -3.38 -10.53
C VAL A 67 7.42 -3.83 -11.56
N PRO A 68 7.28 -5.14 -11.82
CA PRO A 68 6.27 -5.65 -12.73
C PRO A 68 4.86 -5.29 -12.24
N HIS A 69 3.99 -4.89 -13.15
CA HIS A 69 2.61 -4.52 -12.85
C HIS A 69 2.49 -3.47 -11.73
N PHE A 70 3.37 -2.46 -11.72
CA PHE A 70 3.40 -1.39 -10.72
C PHE A 70 2.03 -0.76 -10.45
N SER A 71 1.17 -0.60 -11.47
CA SER A 71 -0.20 -0.12 -11.29
C SER A 71 -1.01 -0.94 -10.27
N LYS A 72 -0.81 -2.26 -10.22
CA LYS A 72 -1.49 -3.13 -9.25
C LYS A 72 -0.97 -2.92 -7.82
N PHE A 73 0.30 -2.54 -7.66
CA PHE A 73 0.81 -2.10 -6.35
C PHE A 73 0.12 -0.80 -5.92
N VAL A 74 -0.01 0.17 -6.84
CA VAL A 74 -0.73 1.43 -6.58
C VAL A 74 -2.19 1.16 -6.18
N ASP A 75 -2.90 0.29 -6.91
CA ASP A 75 -4.27 -0.09 -6.59
C ASP A 75 -4.38 -0.75 -5.21
N ALA A 76 -3.45 -1.64 -4.89
CA ALA A 76 -3.43 -2.34 -3.61
C ALA A 76 -3.10 -1.39 -2.44
N MET A 77 -2.19 -0.43 -2.63
CA MET A 77 -1.90 0.64 -1.68
C MET A 77 -3.12 1.54 -1.45
N ASN A 78 -3.80 1.96 -2.52
CA ASN A 78 -5.04 2.74 -2.42
C ASN A 78 -6.10 1.97 -1.64
N SER A 79 -6.31 0.69 -1.97
CA SER A 79 -7.29 -0.12 -1.26
C SER A 79 -6.91 -0.29 0.21
N TYR A 80 -5.63 -0.50 0.52
CA TYR A 80 -5.18 -0.65 1.90
C TYR A 80 -5.38 0.65 2.69
N VAL A 81 -4.88 1.77 2.20
CA VAL A 81 -4.96 3.07 2.90
C VAL A 81 -6.42 3.52 3.08
N PHE A 82 -7.23 3.44 2.03
CA PHE A 82 -8.57 4.04 2.07
C PHE A 82 -9.67 3.06 2.46
N ASN A 83 -9.58 1.78 2.12
CA ASN A 83 -10.60 0.78 2.50
C ASN A 83 -10.26 0.04 3.79
N VAL A 84 -8.98 -0.32 4.02
CA VAL A 84 -8.59 -1.12 5.20
C VAL A 84 -8.30 -0.23 6.40
N LEU A 85 -7.48 0.82 6.22
CA LEU A 85 -7.21 1.78 7.30
C LEU A 85 -8.32 2.83 7.46
N CYS A 86 -9.23 2.93 6.50
CA CYS A 86 -10.27 3.97 6.45
C CYS A 86 -9.70 5.39 6.65
N PHE A 87 -8.52 5.65 6.08
CA PHE A 87 -7.84 6.91 6.26
C PHE A 87 -8.52 8.03 5.46
N GLU A 88 -8.86 9.14 6.12
CA GLU A 88 -9.37 10.35 5.46
C GLU A 88 -8.43 11.54 5.75
N PRO A 89 -7.75 12.08 4.72
CA PRO A 89 -6.89 13.26 4.88
C PRO A 89 -7.69 14.48 5.35
N ASN A 90 -7.19 15.17 6.38
CA ASN A 90 -7.82 16.38 6.88
C ASN A 90 -7.27 17.61 6.15
N LEU A 91 -8.13 18.31 5.41
CA LEU A 91 -7.80 19.55 4.69
C LEU A 91 -7.68 20.78 5.61
N LYS A 92 -8.11 20.69 6.87
CA LYS A 92 -8.04 21.80 7.82
C LYS A 92 -6.73 21.74 8.59
N SER A 93 -6.01 22.86 8.65
CA SER A 93 -4.82 22.97 9.49
C SER A 93 -5.22 23.00 10.96
N GLN A 94 -4.47 22.30 11.81
CA GLN A 94 -4.49 22.56 13.25
C GLN A 94 -3.44 23.64 13.55
N GLY A 95 -3.77 24.91 13.27
CA GLY A 95 -2.90 26.06 13.55
C GLY A 95 -2.38 26.78 12.31
N LYS A 96 -1.16 27.37 12.42
CA LYS A 96 -0.52 28.18 11.36
C LYS A 96 0.18 27.35 10.28
N ASP A 97 0.39 26.05 10.51
CA ASP A 97 1.09 25.18 9.57
C ASP A 97 0.13 24.64 8.50
N LEU A 98 0.66 24.38 7.30
CA LEU A 98 -0.08 23.66 6.27
C LEU A 98 -0.52 22.28 6.78
N PRO A 99 -1.71 21.78 6.42
CA PRO A 99 -2.12 20.42 6.74
C PRO A 99 -1.08 19.40 6.26
N ARG A 100 -0.76 18.43 7.11
CA ARG A 100 0.21 17.38 6.82
C ARG A 100 -0.40 16.02 7.12
N ILE A 101 -0.03 15.04 6.32
CA ILE A 101 -0.30 13.62 6.58
C ILE A 101 1.01 12.95 6.98
N LYS A 102 0.90 12.05 7.97
CA LYS A 102 1.96 11.12 8.32
C LYS A 102 1.33 9.78 8.66
N LEU A 103 1.61 8.76 7.86
CA LEU A 103 1.13 7.39 8.05
C LEU A 103 2.34 6.47 8.19
N PHE A 104 2.29 5.57 9.16
CA PHE A 104 3.29 4.54 9.36
C PHE A 104 2.67 3.18 9.08
N PHE A 105 3.44 2.31 8.45
CA PHE A 105 3.01 0.98 8.04
C PHE A 105 3.86 -0.05 8.78
N ASP A 106 3.23 -0.76 9.71
CA ASP A 106 3.86 -1.85 10.43
C ASP A 106 3.33 -3.19 9.89
N GLU A 107 4.25 -4.14 9.72
CA GLU A 107 3.94 -5.55 9.42
C GLU A 107 3.15 -5.81 8.13
N ILE A 108 3.24 -4.93 7.12
CA ILE A 108 2.65 -5.19 5.80
C ILE A 108 3.70 -5.33 4.71
N PHE A 109 3.40 -6.19 3.74
CA PHE A 109 4.18 -6.29 2.52
C PHE A 109 3.31 -6.65 1.32
N PHE A 110 3.80 -6.29 0.14
CA PHE A 110 3.18 -6.58 -1.14
C PHE A 110 4.08 -7.54 -1.91
N ASP A 111 3.59 -8.75 -2.08
CA ASP A 111 4.24 -9.76 -2.92
C ASP A 111 3.95 -9.46 -4.39
N MET A 112 4.99 -9.04 -5.12
CA MET A 112 4.95 -8.69 -6.54
C MET A 112 5.41 -9.85 -7.44
N SER A 113 5.59 -11.05 -6.89
CA SER A 113 6.07 -12.22 -7.64
C SER A 113 5.00 -12.89 -8.49
N GLU A 114 3.73 -12.67 -8.14
CA GLU A 114 2.56 -13.16 -8.86
C GLU A 114 1.90 -12.03 -9.67
N GLU A 115 1.14 -12.41 -10.69
CA GLU A 115 0.42 -11.46 -11.53
C GLU A 115 -0.62 -10.64 -10.74
N LYS A 116 -1.12 -11.13 -9.61
CA LYS A 116 -2.02 -10.39 -8.72
C LYS A 116 -1.29 -10.10 -7.40
N PRO A 117 -0.83 -8.87 -7.16
CA PRO A 117 -0.20 -8.56 -5.89
C PRO A 117 -1.21 -8.67 -4.76
N ARG A 118 -0.77 -9.25 -3.65
CA ARG A 118 -1.57 -9.43 -2.45
C ARG A 118 -0.85 -8.77 -1.28
N ALA A 119 -1.54 -7.88 -0.58
CA ALA A 119 -1.10 -7.42 0.73
C ALA A 119 -1.17 -8.59 1.70
N ARG A 120 -0.09 -8.84 2.45
CA ARG A 120 -0.07 -9.84 3.52
C ARG A 120 0.44 -9.19 4.81
N SER A 121 -0.11 -9.64 5.92
CA SER A 121 0.44 -9.36 7.25
C SER A 121 1.70 -10.20 7.45
N ALA A 122 2.73 -9.64 8.07
CA ALA A 122 3.91 -10.38 8.52
C ALA A 122 3.58 -11.41 9.62
N ASN A 123 2.45 -11.22 10.31
CA ASN A 123 1.85 -12.16 11.24
C ASN A 123 0.55 -12.73 10.66
N PRO A 124 0.60 -13.83 9.90
CA PRO A 124 -0.62 -14.50 9.48
C PRO A 124 -1.27 -15.13 10.71
N ALA A 125 -2.53 -14.78 10.99
CA ALA A 125 -3.35 -15.56 11.89
C ALA A 125 -3.35 -17.03 11.39
N PRO A 126 -3.18 -18.03 12.26
CA PRO A 126 -3.19 -19.42 11.83
C PRO A 126 -4.54 -19.72 11.17
N ASP A 127 -4.51 -20.10 9.89
CA ASP A 127 -5.69 -20.44 9.11
C ASP A 127 -6.56 -21.42 9.88
N GLY A 128 -7.75 -20.96 10.24
CA GLY A 128 -8.74 -21.72 10.97
C GLY A 128 -9.21 -22.93 10.16
N LYS A 129 -8.65 -24.09 10.48
CA LYS A 129 -9.23 -25.44 10.34
C LYS A 129 -9.91 -25.76 9.01
N SER A 130 -9.17 -26.47 8.16
CA SER A 130 -9.70 -27.42 7.18
C SER A 130 -10.73 -28.34 7.84
N LYS A 131 -12.02 -28.17 7.54
CA LYS A 131 -13.05 -29.16 7.91
C LYS A 131 -12.81 -30.45 7.11
N PRO A 132 -12.66 -31.62 7.75
CA PRO A 132 -12.57 -32.88 7.01
C PRO A 132 -13.94 -33.23 6.42
N LYS A 133 -13.97 -33.50 5.11
CA LYS A 133 -15.13 -34.05 4.39
C LYS A 133 -15.51 -35.41 5.01
N THR A 134 -16.66 -35.48 5.66
CA THR A 134 -17.24 -36.74 6.13
C THR A 134 -18.00 -37.40 4.96
N LYS A 135 -17.57 -38.60 4.54
CA LYS A 135 -18.31 -39.43 3.58
C LYS A 135 -19.59 -39.97 4.22
N PRO A 136 -20.74 -40.07 3.52
CA PRO A 136 -21.88 -40.79 4.04
C PRO A 136 -21.68 -42.30 3.84
N ALA A 137 -21.85 -43.05 4.94
CA ALA A 137 -21.96 -44.50 4.92
C ALA A 137 -23.36 -44.91 4.41
N LYS A 138 -23.39 -45.90 3.52
CA LYS A 138 -24.61 -46.57 3.08
C LYS A 138 -25.11 -47.49 4.19
N HIS A 139 -26.41 -47.45 4.47
CA HIS A 139 -27.21 -48.61 4.87
C HIS A 139 -28.64 -48.42 4.38
#